data_AF-A0A1J5TWZ5-F1
#
_entry.id   AF-A0A1J5TWZ5-F1
#
_cell.length_a   1.000
_cell.length_b   1.000
_cell.length_c   1.000
_cell.angle_alpha   90.00
_cell.angle_beta   90.00
_cell.angle_gamma   90.00
#
_symmetry.space_group_name_H-M   'P 1'
#
loop_
_entity.id
_entity.type
_entity.pdbx_description
1 polymer ?
#
loop_
_entity_poly.entity_id
_entity_poly.type
_entity_poly.pdbx_seq_one_letter_code
_entity_poly.pdbx_strand_id
1 'polypeptide(L)'
;MSKTKIFIAVALINIAVIAGILNELGLDNEEVDTSTIVTAKLTITYSNAGENDTLVFEEITTTESTVFGLLRAGSSQGNYEVTTTNAGQGITVTDIIISNCENCQEEEGYGWQYTLNGFYSDIAANRNIITNGDVVEWIYTNEI
;
A
#
# COMPACT_ATOMS: atom_id res chain seq x y z
N MET A 1 -36.62 13.37 -20.71
CA MET A 1 -35.92 12.13 -20.30
C MET A 1 -35.03 12.49 -19.12
N SER A 2 -35.41 12.09 -17.90
CA SER A 2 -34.70 12.43 -16.66
C SER A 2 -33.61 11.40 -16.39
N LYS A 3 -32.37 11.86 -16.14
CA LYS A 3 -31.23 11.00 -15.77
C LYS A 3 -31.36 10.65 -14.28
N THR A 4 -31.67 9.39 -13.96
CA THR A 4 -31.66 8.90 -12.59
C THR A 4 -30.22 8.92 -12.07
N LYS A 5 -29.95 9.73 -11.04
CA LYS A 5 -28.69 9.71 -10.30
C LYS A 5 -28.77 8.55 -9.31
N ILE A 6 -27.94 7.52 -9.49
CA ILE A 6 -27.82 6.41 -8.55
C ILE A 6 -26.84 6.86 -7.46
N PHE A 7 -27.31 6.99 -6.23
CA PHE A 7 -26.46 7.14 -5.06
C PHE A 7 -26.27 5.75 -4.45
N ILE A 8 -25.07 5.19 -4.57
CA ILE A 8 -24.70 3.95 -3.90
C ILE A 8 -24.34 4.33 -2.46
N ALA A 9 -25.21 3.98 -1.51
CA ALA A 9 -24.92 4.08 -0.09
C ALA A 9 -24.25 2.76 0.33
N VAL A 10 -22.96 2.82 0.70
CA VAL A 10 -22.25 1.68 1.29
C VAL A 10 -22.57 1.65 2.78
N ALA A 11 -23.19 0.56 3.24
CA ALA A 11 -23.46 0.34 4.64
C ALA A 11 -22.17 -0.12 5.34
N LEU A 12 -21.61 0.72 6.22
CA LEU A 12 -20.47 0.37 7.07
C LEU A 12 -20.92 -0.60 8.16
N ILE A 13 -20.63 -1.89 7.99
CA ILE A 13 -20.79 -2.89 9.03
C ILE A 13 -19.47 -2.95 9.80
N ASN A 14 -19.42 -2.33 10.98
CA ASN A 14 -18.32 -2.50 11.93
C ASN A 14 -18.37 -3.91 12.51
N ILE A 15 -17.69 -4.87 11.88
CA ILE A 15 -17.42 -6.17 12.49
C ILE A 15 -16.06 -6.05 13.18
N ALA A 16 -16.07 -5.92 14.51
CA ALA A 16 -14.87 -6.03 15.32
C ALA A 16 -14.43 -7.50 15.34
N VAL A 17 -13.44 -7.86 14.53
CA VAL A 17 -12.71 -9.13 14.66
C VAL A 17 -11.42 -8.81 15.41
N ILE A 18 -11.41 -9.14 16.70
CA ILE A 18 -10.19 -9.15 17.51
C ILE A 18 -9.48 -10.47 17.22
N ALA A 19 -8.52 -10.47 16.28
CA ALA A 19 -7.56 -11.56 16.15
C ALA A 19 -6.34 -11.21 17.02
N GLY A 20 -6.18 -11.96 18.11
CA GLY A 20 -5.27 -11.64 19.20
C GLY A 20 -3.81 -12.05 19.00
N ILE A 21 -2.95 -11.24 19.61
CA ILE A 21 -1.73 -11.55 20.38
C ILE A 21 -0.45 -12.00 19.63
N LEU A 22 0.63 -11.27 19.95
CA LEU A 22 2.04 -11.53 19.77
C LEU A 22 2.44 -13.02 19.75
N ASN A 23 3.21 -13.42 18.75
CA ASN A 23 4.08 -14.61 18.84
C ASN A 23 5.45 -14.16 19.38
N GLU A 24 5.59 -14.15 20.71
CA GLU A 24 6.89 -14.19 21.37
C GLU A 24 7.59 -15.50 20.98
N LEU A 25 8.79 -15.40 20.40
CA LEU A 25 9.81 -16.46 20.37
C LEU A 25 9.41 -17.77 19.67
N GLY A 26 9.40 -17.78 18.34
CA GLY A 26 9.32 -19.04 17.58
C GLY A 26 9.69 -18.82 16.12
N LEU A 27 10.90 -19.23 15.74
CA LEU A 27 11.35 -19.29 14.35
C LEU A 27 10.55 -20.36 13.59
N ASP A 28 9.37 -20.02 13.12
CA ASP A 28 8.68 -20.80 12.10
C ASP A 28 8.26 -19.87 10.96
N ASN A 29 8.62 -20.27 9.73
CA ASN A 29 8.16 -19.66 8.49
C ASN A 29 6.67 -19.98 8.28
N GLU A 30 5.82 -19.64 9.24
CA GLU A 30 4.37 -19.69 9.03
C GLU A 30 4.00 -18.56 8.08
N GLU A 31 3.40 -18.92 6.94
CA GLU A 31 2.69 -17.96 6.11
C GLU A 31 1.66 -17.25 6.99
N VAL A 32 1.88 -15.97 7.27
CA VAL A 32 0.90 -15.15 7.96
C VAL A 32 -0.38 -15.16 7.11
N ASP A 33 -1.49 -15.60 7.69
CA ASP A 33 -2.78 -15.56 7.02
C ASP A 33 -3.21 -14.10 6.83
N THR A 34 -3.04 -13.62 5.60
CA THR A 34 -3.33 -12.24 5.19
C THR A 34 -4.67 -12.13 4.48
N SER A 35 -5.52 -13.17 4.52
CA SER A 35 -6.75 -13.28 3.72
C SER A 35 -7.97 -12.55 4.31
N THR A 36 -7.75 -11.40 4.96
CA THR A 36 -8.84 -10.57 5.50
C THR A 36 -9.14 -9.41 4.54
N ILE A 37 -10.42 -9.10 4.34
CA ILE A 37 -10.83 -7.91 3.57
C ILE A 37 -10.53 -6.68 4.42
N VAL A 38 -9.65 -5.81 3.90
CA VAL A 38 -9.24 -4.56 4.56
C VAL A 38 -9.46 -3.38 3.61
N THR A 39 -9.95 -2.27 4.15
CA THR A 39 -10.05 -0.96 3.49
C THR A 39 -9.11 0.04 4.17
N ALA A 40 -8.16 0.60 3.43
CA ALA A 40 -7.13 1.52 3.95
C ALA A 40 -6.83 2.64 2.94
N LYS A 41 -6.16 3.70 3.40
CA LYS A 41 -5.68 4.80 2.57
C LYS A 41 -4.32 4.46 1.97
N LEU A 42 -4.11 4.85 0.72
CA LEU A 42 -2.81 4.72 0.04
C LEU A 42 -2.39 6.07 -0.55
N THR A 43 -1.15 6.47 -0.28
CA THR A 43 -0.48 7.59 -0.94
C THR A 43 0.77 7.08 -1.65
N ILE A 44 1.07 7.60 -2.84
CA ILE A 44 2.31 7.33 -3.58
C ILE A 44 2.91 8.67 -4.01
N THR A 45 4.13 8.94 -3.59
CA THR A 45 4.77 10.24 -3.74
C THR A 45 6.16 10.12 -4.35
N TYR A 46 6.43 10.93 -5.37
CA TYR A 46 7.78 11.17 -5.87
C TYR A 46 8.37 12.44 -5.24
N SER A 47 9.29 12.31 -4.26
CA SER A 47 9.82 13.49 -3.56
C SER A 47 10.70 14.37 -4.47
N ASN A 48 11.29 13.79 -5.51
CA ASN A 48 12.10 14.49 -6.50
C ASN A 48 11.27 15.21 -7.60
N ALA A 49 9.97 14.96 -7.70
CA ALA A 49 9.10 15.51 -8.73
C ALA A 49 8.25 16.73 -8.25
N GLY A 50 8.30 17.05 -6.95
CA GLY A 50 7.55 18.16 -6.33
C GLY A 50 6.13 17.78 -5.87
N GLU A 51 5.41 18.72 -5.25
CA GLU A 51 4.13 18.44 -4.56
C GLU A 51 2.98 17.94 -5.46
N ASN A 52 3.06 18.13 -6.78
CA ASN A 52 1.98 17.77 -7.71
C ASN A 52 2.00 16.31 -8.16
N ASP A 53 3.05 15.54 -7.85
CA ASP A 53 3.23 14.18 -8.33
C ASP A 53 2.98 13.15 -7.21
N THR A 54 1.91 13.40 -6.45
CA THR A 54 1.37 12.53 -5.42
C THR A 54 0.05 11.92 -5.89
N LEU A 55 -0.03 10.59 -5.92
CA LEU A 55 -1.31 9.87 -6.06
C LEU A 55 -1.90 9.59 -4.69
N VAL A 56 -3.16 9.96 -4.50
CA VAL A 56 -3.90 9.70 -3.27
C VAL A 56 -5.12 8.86 -3.58
N PHE A 57 -5.23 7.73 -2.89
CA PHE A 57 -6.42 6.89 -2.84
C PHE A 57 -6.98 6.97 -1.43
N GLU A 58 -8.09 7.68 -1.25
CA GLU A 58 -8.70 7.84 0.07
C GLU A 58 -9.17 6.48 0.64
N GLU A 59 -9.60 5.56 -0.23
CA GLU A 59 -10.00 4.21 0.16
C GLU A 59 -9.61 3.18 -0.92
N ILE A 60 -8.79 2.20 -0.54
CA ILE A 60 -8.54 0.98 -1.32
C ILE A 60 -8.97 -0.21 -0.49
N THR A 61 -9.74 -1.11 -1.10
CA THR A 61 -10.10 -2.39 -0.49
C THR A 61 -9.26 -3.52 -1.11
N THR A 62 -8.70 -4.38 -0.27
CA THR A 62 -7.91 -5.54 -0.68
C THR A 62 -8.26 -6.76 0.16
N THR A 63 -8.14 -7.96 -0.43
CA THR A 63 -8.21 -9.25 0.28
C THR A 63 -6.82 -9.73 0.73
N GLU A 64 -5.76 -9.06 0.29
CA GLU A 64 -4.37 -9.31 0.71
C GLU A 64 -4.00 -8.20 1.69
N SER A 65 -4.22 -8.44 2.99
CA SER A 65 -4.14 -7.45 4.07
C SER A 65 -2.71 -7.08 4.45
N THR A 66 -1.88 -6.78 3.46
CA THR A 66 -0.50 -6.30 3.63
C THR A 66 -0.30 -4.95 2.96
N VAL A 67 0.75 -4.22 3.35
CA VAL A 67 1.17 -2.99 2.68
C VAL A 67 1.35 -3.21 1.16
N PHE A 68 2.00 -4.30 0.77
CA PHE A 68 2.19 -4.65 -0.64
C PHE A 68 0.87 -5.05 -1.33
N GLY A 69 0.02 -5.79 -0.63
CA GLY A 69 -1.31 -6.16 -1.13
C GLY A 69 -2.19 -4.94 -1.40
N LEU A 70 -2.10 -3.90 -0.55
CA LEU A 70 -2.79 -2.62 -0.77
C LEU A 70 -2.23 -1.87 -1.99
N LEU A 71 -0.90 -1.81 -2.13
CA LEU A 71 -0.24 -1.22 -3.31
C LEU A 71 -0.66 -1.94 -4.59
N ARG A 72 -0.70 -3.27 -4.60
CA ARG A 72 -1.19 -4.03 -5.76
C ARG A 72 -2.68 -3.83 -6.03
N ALA A 73 -3.51 -3.71 -5.01
CA ALA A 73 -4.92 -3.39 -5.20
C ALA A 73 -5.10 -1.99 -5.81
N GLY A 74 -4.27 -1.03 -5.40
CA GLY A 74 -4.26 0.32 -5.94
C GLY A 74 -3.84 0.40 -7.40
N SER A 75 -2.90 -0.43 -7.86
CA SER A 75 -2.42 -0.39 -9.26
C SER A 75 -3.55 -0.62 -10.26
N SER A 76 -4.48 -1.52 -9.92
CA SER A 76 -5.68 -1.80 -10.73
C SER A 76 -6.65 -0.61 -10.84
N GLN A 77 -6.61 0.33 -9.89
CA GLN A 77 -7.45 1.52 -9.84
C GLN A 77 -6.71 2.79 -10.30
N GLY A 78 -5.38 2.81 -10.14
CA GLY A 78 -4.53 4.00 -10.13
C GLY A 78 -3.72 4.27 -11.38
N ASN A 79 -3.82 3.41 -12.41
CA ASN A 79 -3.03 3.52 -13.64
C ASN A 79 -1.51 3.64 -13.38
N TYR A 80 -0.99 2.83 -12.47
CA TYR A 80 0.44 2.67 -12.24
C TYR A 80 0.83 1.19 -12.27
N GLU A 81 2.10 0.91 -12.50
CA GLU A 81 2.67 -0.44 -12.48
C GLU A 81 3.64 -0.58 -11.31
N VAL A 82 3.84 -1.81 -10.82
CA VAL A 82 4.73 -2.09 -9.68
C VAL A 82 5.73 -3.16 -10.09
N THR A 83 7.01 -2.86 -9.96
CA THR A 83 8.11 -3.81 -10.16
C THR A 83 8.67 -4.24 -8.83
N THR A 84 8.98 -5.52 -8.73
CA THR A 84 9.46 -6.12 -7.47
C THR A 84 10.59 -7.09 -7.69
N THR A 85 11.42 -7.24 -6.65
CA THR A 85 12.36 -8.34 -6.51
C THR A 85 12.08 -9.14 -5.23
N ASN A 86 12.45 -10.42 -5.22
CA ASN A 86 12.33 -11.28 -4.04
C ASN A 86 13.64 -12.05 -3.84
N ALA A 87 14.34 -11.76 -2.75
CA ALA A 87 15.61 -12.37 -2.39
C ALA A 87 15.49 -13.33 -1.18
N GLY A 88 14.28 -13.83 -0.89
CA GLY A 88 14.01 -14.78 0.20
C GLY A 88 13.69 -14.15 1.55
N GLN A 89 13.94 -12.85 1.73
CA GLN A 89 13.63 -12.10 2.96
C GLN A 89 12.29 -11.36 2.91
N GLY A 90 11.59 -11.41 1.77
CA GLY A 90 10.39 -10.64 1.50
C GLY A 90 10.46 -10.00 0.12
N ILE A 91 9.40 -9.28 -0.24
CA ILE A 91 9.30 -8.52 -1.48
C ILE A 91 9.89 -7.12 -1.26
N THR A 92 10.82 -6.75 -2.13
CA THR A 92 11.29 -5.38 -2.29
C THR A 92 10.62 -4.79 -3.52
N VAL A 93 9.92 -3.66 -3.33
CA VAL A 93 9.41 -2.86 -4.45
C VAL A 93 10.58 -2.06 -5.00
N THR A 94 10.92 -2.28 -6.26
CA THR A 94 12.01 -1.56 -6.93
C THR A 94 11.50 -0.35 -7.67
N ASP A 95 10.29 -0.42 -8.23
CA ASP A 95 9.71 0.65 -9.04
C ASP A 95 8.19 0.71 -8.89
N ILE A 96 7.65 1.92 -8.95
CA ILE A 96 6.22 2.19 -9.04
C ILE A 96 6.02 3.21 -10.18
N ILE A 97 5.66 2.76 -11.36
CA ILE A 97 5.62 3.60 -12.57
C ILE A 97 4.23 4.19 -12.73
N ILE A 98 4.09 5.49 -12.47
CA ILE A 98 2.82 6.20 -12.65
C ILE A 98 2.64 6.60 -14.12
N SER A 99 1.56 6.16 -14.75
CA SER A 99 1.27 6.54 -16.13
C SER A 99 0.99 8.04 -16.25
N ASN A 100 1.54 8.67 -17.29
CA ASN A 100 1.41 10.10 -17.57
C ASN A 100 2.03 11.03 -16.52
N CYS A 101 2.97 10.55 -15.71
CA CYS A 101 3.77 11.42 -14.85
C CYS A 101 5.09 11.78 -15.54
N GLU A 102 5.14 12.95 -16.19
CA GLU A 102 6.34 13.39 -16.93
C GLU A 102 7.55 13.65 -16.01
N ASN A 103 7.29 14.11 -14.78
CA ASN A 103 8.33 14.44 -13.80
C ASN A 103 8.75 13.26 -12.92
N CYS A 104 8.03 12.13 -12.97
CA CYS A 104 8.37 10.92 -12.22
C CYS A 104 9.55 10.22 -12.89
N GLN A 105 10.76 10.72 -12.62
CA GLN A 105 12.00 10.21 -13.19
C GLN A 105 12.78 9.47 -12.11
N GLU A 106 13.40 8.35 -12.48
CA GLU A 106 14.39 7.70 -11.63
C GLU A 106 15.65 8.55 -11.50
N GLU A 107 16.20 8.62 -10.30
CA GLU A 107 17.40 9.37 -10.00
C GLU A 107 18.37 8.53 -9.16
N GLU A 108 19.67 8.67 -9.42
CA GLU A 108 20.69 7.94 -8.69
C GLU A 108 20.63 8.25 -7.18
N GLY A 109 20.61 7.20 -6.36
CA GLY A 109 20.54 7.32 -4.90
C GLY A 109 19.13 7.38 -4.34
N TYR A 110 18.10 7.48 -5.17
CA TYR A 110 16.70 7.37 -4.74
C TYR A 110 16.23 5.92 -4.76
N GLY A 111 15.29 5.60 -3.87
CA GLY A 111 14.61 4.31 -3.80
C GLY A 111 13.23 4.44 -3.19
N TRP A 112 12.41 3.41 -3.39
CA TRP A 112 11.08 3.34 -2.79
C TRP A 112 11.17 2.89 -1.33
N GLN A 113 10.60 3.70 -0.47
CA GLN A 113 10.33 3.37 0.92
C GLN A 113 8.84 3.44 1.19
N TYR A 114 8.41 2.89 2.32
CA TYR A 114 7.03 3.02 2.75
C TYR A 114 6.92 3.36 4.24
N THR A 115 5.84 4.02 4.59
CA THR A 115 5.39 4.22 5.96
C THR A 115 4.07 3.48 6.19
N LEU A 116 3.86 3.03 7.42
CA LEU A 116 2.56 2.59 7.92
C LEU A 116 2.18 3.50 9.08
N ASN A 117 1.06 4.22 8.94
CA ASN A 117 0.56 5.20 9.90
C ASN A 117 1.61 6.27 10.27
N GLY A 118 2.40 6.70 9.29
CA GLY A 118 3.43 7.74 9.44
C GLY A 118 4.78 7.25 10.00
N PHE A 119 4.94 5.93 10.20
CA PHE A 119 6.21 5.35 10.66
C PHE A 119 6.83 4.49 9.57
N TYR A 120 8.12 4.73 9.29
CA TYR A 120 8.92 3.82 8.48
C TYR A 120 8.98 2.43 9.13
N SER A 121 9.01 1.39 8.31
CA SER A 121 9.01 0.01 8.78
C SER A 121 10.09 -0.81 8.09
N ASP A 122 10.85 -1.56 8.91
CA ASP A 122 11.86 -2.53 8.44
C ASP A 122 11.23 -3.88 8.06
N ILE A 123 9.91 -4.04 8.23
CA ILE A 123 9.19 -5.25 7.83
C ILE A 123 9.03 -5.22 6.31
N ALA A 124 9.24 -6.34 5.62
CA ALA A 124 8.96 -6.40 4.19
C ALA A 124 7.48 -6.10 3.90
N ALA A 125 7.19 -5.30 2.87
CA ALA A 125 5.83 -4.81 2.60
C ALA A 125 4.79 -5.93 2.39
N ASN A 126 5.19 -7.10 1.91
CA ASN A 126 4.33 -8.27 1.75
C ASN A 126 4.12 -9.08 3.03
N ARG A 127 4.72 -8.65 4.14
CA ARG A 127 4.59 -9.26 5.48
C ARG A 127 4.05 -8.29 6.51
N ASN A 128 4.11 -6.98 6.23
CA ASN A 128 3.57 -5.96 7.12
C ASN A 128 2.05 -5.88 6.97
N ILE A 129 1.33 -6.35 7.98
CA ILE A 129 -0.12 -6.48 7.99
C ILE A 129 -0.78 -5.13 8.22
N ILE A 130 -1.83 -4.87 7.45
CA ILE A 130 -2.68 -3.68 7.61
C ILE A 130 -4.07 -4.05 8.10
N THR A 131 -4.75 -3.08 8.67
CA THR A 131 -6.11 -3.15 9.20
C THR A 131 -6.96 -1.99 8.66
N ASN A 132 -8.27 -2.04 8.92
CA ASN A 132 -9.18 -1.04 8.40
C ASN A 132 -8.84 0.37 8.92
N GLY A 133 -8.75 1.33 8.00
CA GLY A 133 -8.47 2.73 8.29
C GLY A 133 -6.99 3.07 8.42
N ASP A 134 -6.08 2.11 8.26
CA ASP A 134 -4.64 2.38 8.22
C ASP A 134 -4.29 3.30 7.04
N VAL A 135 -3.19 4.02 7.18
CA VAL A 135 -2.61 4.89 6.16
C VAL A 135 -1.27 4.32 5.72
N VAL A 136 -1.17 3.97 4.45
CA VAL A 136 0.07 3.52 3.82
C VAL A 136 0.57 4.61 2.89
N GLU A 137 1.85 4.96 3.01
CA GLU A 137 2.48 5.92 2.10
C GLU A 137 3.70 5.26 1.47
N TRP A 138 3.81 5.32 0.15
CA TRP A 138 5.00 4.95 -0.61
C TRP A 138 5.69 6.23 -1.07
N ILE A 139 6.99 6.32 -0.82
CA ILE A 139 7.77 7.53 -1.02
C ILE A 139 9.02 7.15 -1.82
N TYR A 140 9.19 7.72 -3.00
CA TYR A 140 10.44 7.66 -3.75
C TYR A 140 11.37 8.74 -3.21
N THR A 141 12.44 8.34 -2.53
CA THR A 141 13.31 9.25 -1.75
C THR A 141 14.76 8.76 -1.73
N ASN A 142 15.71 9.68 -1.55
CA ASN A 142 17.11 9.38 -1.25
C ASN A 142 17.45 9.49 0.24
N GLU A 143 16.46 9.83 1.07
CA GLU A 143 16.61 9.86 2.52
C GLU A 143 16.40 8.45 3.08
N ILE A 144 17.40 7.95 3.82
CA ILE A 144 17.38 6.67 4.53
C ILE A 144 17.38 6.95 6.03
#